data_AF-A0A1X0RQC4-F1
#
_entry.id   AF-A0A1X0RQC4-F1
#
_cell.length_a   1.000
_cell.length_b   1.000
_cell.length_c   1.000
_cell.angle_alpha   90.00
_cell.angle_beta   90.00
_cell.angle_gamma   90.00
#
_symmetry.space_group_name_H-M   'P 1'
#
loop_
_entity.id
_entity.type
_entity.pdbx_description
1 polymer ?
#
loop_
_entity_poly.entity_id
_entity_poly.type
_entity_poly.pdbx_seq_one_letter_code
_entity_poly.pdbx_strand_id
1 'polypeptide(L)'
;NQINNRFTVNDEGVQRMIGNNSAMYYSNQMIIAQNMVHRPVNTIKAYSSKQEEWKKWCLEQRFGDGEIVTDQNLSYFLAEYVMKRGRKLRRNPDGTPIALGRESVLAYVKAIAGIYSKQKALGLNSHDPARGPLVRTFLDTLEKEKVKSKRQYFEDRGKNTLNDGYIKQIMETFCQVFSVYDPALLNKNNSVRIVFVFSLYFDHYIVGQIINTNGRFSTFQIVQTFIILYL
;
A
#
# COMPACT_ATOMS: atom_id res chain seq x y z
N ASN A 1 -57.20 -46.71 37.50
CA ASN A 1 -56.55 -45.48 38.01
C ASN A 1 -55.54 -44.97 37.00
N GLN A 2 -55.85 -43.80 36.47
CA GLN A 2 -55.07 -42.99 35.54
C GLN A 2 -53.65 -42.76 36.06
N ILE A 3 -52.62 -42.88 35.22
CA ILE A 3 -51.55 -41.87 35.09
C ILE A 3 -51.06 -41.89 33.64
N ASN A 4 -51.85 -41.26 32.75
CA ASN A 4 -51.32 -40.67 31.53
C ASN A 4 -50.73 -39.32 31.95
N ASN A 5 -49.43 -39.25 32.20
CA ASN A 5 -48.75 -37.96 32.27
C ASN A 5 -47.98 -37.74 30.98
N ARG A 6 -48.66 -37.01 30.08
CA ARG A 6 -48.12 -36.37 28.88
C ARG A 6 -46.78 -35.71 29.21
N PHE A 7 -45.69 -36.31 28.74
CA PHE A 7 -44.47 -35.58 28.42
C PHE A 7 -44.72 -34.77 27.13
N THR A 8 -45.55 -33.74 27.23
CA THR A 8 -45.64 -32.68 26.22
C THR A 8 -45.43 -31.37 26.97
N VAL A 9 -44.20 -31.17 27.45
CA VAL A 9 -43.73 -29.83 27.74
C VAL A 9 -43.63 -29.15 26.38
N ASN A 10 -44.72 -28.50 25.95
CA ASN A 10 -44.65 -27.42 24.98
C ASN A 10 -43.81 -26.34 25.65
N ASP A 11 -42.50 -26.49 25.54
CA ASP A 11 -41.55 -25.60 26.15
C ASP A 11 -41.53 -24.32 25.32
N GLU A 12 -42.53 -23.46 25.55
CA GLU A 12 -42.68 -22.16 24.88
C GLU A 12 -41.40 -21.31 25.04
N GLY A 13 -40.60 -21.56 26.07
CA GLY A 13 -39.26 -21.01 26.22
C GLY A 13 -38.31 -21.50 25.13
N VAL A 14 -38.24 -22.81 24.91
CA VAL A 14 -37.42 -23.43 23.85
C VAL A 14 -37.89 -23.01 22.46
N GLN A 15 -39.20 -22.98 22.20
CA GLN A 15 -39.74 -22.53 20.91
C GLN A 15 -39.44 -21.05 20.64
N ARG A 16 -39.57 -20.18 21.66
CA ARG A 16 -39.15 -18.77 21.56
C ARG A 16 -37.65 -18.63 21.35
N MET A 17 -36.83 -19.43 22.02
CA MET A 17 -35.38 -19.43 21.84
C MET A 17 -35.00 -19.83 20.41
N ILE A 18 -35.63 -20.87 19.86
CA ILE A 18 -35.43 -21.31 18.46
C ILE A 18 -35.88 -20.21 17.48
N GLY A 19 -37.05 -19.60 17.73
CA GLY A 19 -37.56 -18.47 16.95
C GLY A 19 -36.61 -17.26 16.96
N ASN A 20 -36.08 -16.91 18.14
CA ASN A 20 -35.13 -15.81 18.27
C ASN A 20 -33.79 -16.12 17.58
N ASN A 21 -33.24 -17.32 17.78
CA ASN A 21 -31.99 -17.73 17.15
C ASN A 21 -32.10 -17.75 15.62
N SER A 22 -33.21 -18.24 15.08
CA SER A 22 -33.47 -18.22 13.64
C SER A 22 -33.61 -16.79 13.10
N ALA A 23 -34.37 -15.92 13.77
CA ALA A 23 -34.51 -14.52 13.39
C ALA A 23 -33.16 -13.77 13.42
N MET A 24 -32.33 -14.00 14.43
CA MET A 24 -30.97 -13.46 14.52
C MET A 24 -30.10 -13.95 13.36
N TYR A 25 -30.16 -15.24 13.03
CA TYR A 25 -29.43 -15.80 11.88
C TYR A 25 -29.83 -15.12 10.57
N TYR A 26 -31.14 -14.98 10.29
CA TYR A 26 -31.62 -14.28 9.10
C TYR A 26 -31.17 -12.81 9.07
N SER A 27 -31.24 -12.10 10.20
CA SER A 27 -30.78 -10.72 10.30
C SER A 27 -29.28 -10.60 9.97
N ASN A 28 -28.44 -11.47 10.55
CA ASN A 28 -27.01 -11.50 10.28
C ASN A 28 -26.72 -11.75 8.79
N GLN A 29 -27.46 -12.67 8.16
CA GLN A 29 -27.33 -12.94 6.73
C GLN A 29 -27.68 -11.73 5.86
N MET A 30 -28.75 -11.02 6.21
CA MET A 30 -29.18 -9.81 5.50
C MET A 30 -28.13 -8.69 5.61
N ILE A 31 -27.55 -8.48 6.81
CA ILE A 31 -26.50 -7.49 7.03
C ILE A 31 -25.25 -7.82 6.19
N ILE A 32 -24.86 -9.10 6.12
CA ILE A 32 -23.74 -9.56 5.28
C ILE A 32 -24.04 -9.29 3.81
N ALA A 33 -25.25 -9.61 3.34
CA ALA A 33 -25.67 -9.38 1.96
C ALA A 33 -25.65 -7.90 1.59
N GLN A 34 -26.20 -7.02 2.44
CA GLN A 34 -26.18 -5.57 2.23
C GLN A 34 -24.75 -5.01 2.18
N ASN A 35 -23.86 -5.46 3.06
CA ASN A 35 -22.44 -5.06 3.02
C ASN A 35 -21.77 -5.44 1.70
N MET A 36 -22.15 -6.57 1.11
CA MET A 36 -21.65 -7.01 -0.19
C MET A 36 -22.16 -6.12 -1.33
N VAL A 37 -23.42 -5.67 -1.29
CA VAL A 37 -24.02 -4.79 -2.29
C VAL A 37 -23.38 -3.39 -2.29
N HIS A 38 -23.08 -2.85 -1.11
CA HIS A 38 -22.50 -1.51 -0.98
C HIS A 38 -20.98 -1.45 -1.19
N ARG A 39 -20.31 -2.60 -1.34
CA ARG A 39 -18.86 -2.61 -1.53
C ARG A 39 -18.51 -2.13 -2.95
N PRO A 40 -17.48 -1.27 -3.13
CA PRO A 40 -17.05 -0.86 -4.45
C PRO A 40 -16.73 -2.06 -5.36
N VAL A 41 -17.24 -2.05 -6.59
CA VAL A 41 -17.12 -3.15 -7.57
C VAL A 41 -15.67 -3.59 -7.78
N ASN A 42 -14.73 -2.63 -7.82
CA ASN A 42 -13.30 -2.91 -7.96
C ASN A 42 -12.74 -3.69 -6.76
N THR A 43 -13.22 -3.39 -5.56
CA THR A 43 -12.82 -4.12 -4.34
C THR A 43 -13.41 -5.53 -4.34
N ILE A 44 -14.65 -5.70 -4.80
CA ILE A 44 -15.26 -7.03 -4.96
C ILE A 44 -14.41 -7.88 -5.90
N LYS A 45 -14.16 -7.42 -7.13
CA LYS A 45 -13.33 -8.15 -8.11
C LYS A 45 -11.94 -8.48 -7.56
N ALA A 46 -11.29 -7.50 -6.94
CA ALA A 46 -9.95 -7.67 -6.37
C ALA A 46 -9.90 -8.67 -5.20
N TYR A 47 -10.98 -8.77 -4.42
CA TYR A 47 -11.09 -9.73 -3.32
C TYR A 47 -11.44 -11.11 -3.84
N SER A 48 -12.45 -11.24 -4.72
CA SER A 48 -12.90 -12.52 -5.27
C SER A 48 -11.75 -13.32 -5.86
N SER A 49 -10.90 -12.70 -6.70
CA SER A 49 -9.75 -13.38 -7.30
C SER A 49 -8.76 -13.95 -6.26
N LYS A 50 -8.59 -13.26 -5.11
CA LYS A 50 -7.70 -13.72 -4.03
C LYS A 50 -8.36 -14.78 -3.15
N GLN A 51 -9.67 -14.65 -2.95
CA GLN A 51 -10.47 -15.62 -2.21
C GLN A 51 -10.57 -16.95 -2.98
N GLU A 52 -10.75 -16.93 -4.30
CA GLU A 52 -10.74 -18.12 -5.15
C GLU A 52 -9.38 -18.84 -5.10
N GLU A 53 -8.29 -18.08 -5.16
CA GLU A 53 -6.93 -18.62 -5.04
C GLU A 53 -6.70 -19.28 -3.68
N TRP A 54 -7.18 -18.65 -2.59
CA TRP A 54 -7.18 -19.25 -1.25
C TRP A 54 -7.95 -20.58 -1.22
N LYS A 55 -9.19 -20.61 -1.72
CA LYS A 55 -10.03 -21.80 -1.72
C LYS A 55 -9.40 -22.95 -2.50
N LYS A 56 -8.88 -22.65 -3.70
CA LYS A 56 -8.18 -23.63 -4.52
C LYS A 56 -6.98 -24.22 -3.77
N TRP A 57 -6.19 -23.36 -3.12
CA TRP A 57 -5.04 -23.82 -2.36
C TRP A 57 -5.46 -24.65 -1.13
N CYS A 58 -6.48 -24.26 -0.38
CA CYS A 58 -7.01 -25.07 0.73
C CYS A 58 -7.45 -26.47 0.27
N LEU A 59 -8.12 -26.56 -0.89
CA LEU A 59 -8.54 -27.83 -1.48
C LEU A 59 -7.33 -28.72 -1.84
N GLU A 60 -6.25 -28.12 -2.36
CA GLU A 60 -5.01 -28.83 -2.68
C GLU A 60 -4.25 -29.30 -1.43
N GLN A 61 -4.20 -28.47 -0.37
CA GLN A 61 -3.52 -28.81 0.88
C GLN A 61 -4.28 -29.84 1.74
N ARG A 62 -5.58 -30.06 1.47
CA ARG A 62 -6.45 -31.00 2.21
C ARG A 62 -6.43 -30.77 3.73
N PHE A 63 -6.51 -29.52 4.17
CA PHE A 63 -6.63 -29.22 5.60
C PHE A 63 -7.88 -29.91 6.19
N GLY A 64 -7.76 -30.46 7.39
CA GLY A 64 -8.89 -31.09 8.10
C GLY A 64 -10.06 -30.13 8.33
N ASP A 65 -9.77 -28.85 8.52
CA ASP A 65 -10.76 -27.79 8.74
C ASP A 65 -11.28 -27.15 7.43
N GLY A 66 -10.88 -27.69 6.27
CA GLY A 66 -11.30 -27.21 4.95
C GLY A 66 -10.89 -25.75 4.67
N GLU A 67 -11.88 -24.88 4.49
CA GLU A 67 -11.69 -23.45 4.18
C GLU A 67 -11.77 -22.53 5.41
N ILE A 68 -11.87 -23.08 6.64
CA ILE A 68 -11.94 -22.27 7.86
C ILE A 68 -10.65 -21.44 7.99
N VAL A 69 -10.79 -20.12 8.13
CA VAL A 69 -9.64 -19.22 8.15
C VAL A 69 -9.12 -19.08 9.58
N THR A 70 -7.82 -19.31 9.78
CA THR A 70 -7.08 -19.09 11.02
C THR A 70 -5.86 -18.21 10.76
N ASP A 71 -5.27 -17.64 11.80
CA ASP A 71 -4.01 -16.88 11.66
C ASP A 71 -2.88 -17.77 11.11
N GLN A 72 -2.86 -19.04 11.54
CA GLN A 72 -1.85 -20.02 11.14
C GLN A 72 -1.97 -20.37 9.65
N ASN A 73 -3.14 -20.80 9.18
CA ASN A 73 -3.27 -21.20 7.78
C ASN A 73 -3.14 -20.02 6.82
N LEU A 74 -3.57 -18.81 7.23
CA LEU A 74 -3.35 -17.59 6.46
C LEU A 74 -1.86 -17.28 6.37
N SER A 75 -1.12 -17.33 7.49
CA SER A 75 0.33 -17.11 7.46
C SER A 75 1.06 -18.14 6.58
N TYR A 76 0.66 -19.41 6.66
CA TYR A 76 1.22 -20.51 5.88
C TYR A 76 0.98 -20.32 4.38
N PHE A 77 -0.25 -19.98 3.98
CA PHE A 77 -0.57 -19.64 2.59
C PHE A 77 0.26 -18.49 2.05
N LEU A 78 0.42 -17.42 2.83
CA LEU A 78 1.17 -16.26 2.39
C LEU A 78 2.64 -16.61 2.15
N ALA A 79 3.27 -17.30 3.09
CA ALA A 79 4.68 -17.66 3.01
C ALA A 79 4.95 -18.73 1.93
N GLU A 80 4.20 -19.82 1.93
CA GLU A 80 4.52 -20.99 1.11
C GLU A 80 3.96 -20.92 -0.31
N TYR A 81 2.85 -20.22 -0.51
CA TYR A 81 2.21 -20.15 -1.82
C TYR A 81 2.34 -18.75 -2.44
N VAL A 82 1.83 -17.72 -1.78
CA VAL A 82 1.73 -16.37 -2.38
C VAL A 82 3.11 -15.77 -2.63
N MET A 83 4.03 -15.87 -1.68
CA MET A 83 5.39 -15.33 -1.84
C MET A 83 6.21 -16.10 -2.86
N LYS A 84 6.18 -17.44 -2.83
CA LYS A 84 6.91 -18.29 -3.80
C LYS A 84 6.39 -18.10 -5.23
N ARG A 85 5.08 -17.90 -5.39
CA ARG A 85 4.46 -17.61 -6.69
C ARG A 85 4.86 -16.23 -7.25
N GLY A 86 5.04 -15.22 -6.38
CA GLY A 86 5.40 -13.86 -6.78
C GLY A 86 4.28 -13.12 -7.54
N ARG A 87 4.63 -12.23 -8.48
CA ARG A 87 3.69 -11.51 -9.35
C ARG A 87 3.15 -12.41 -10.46
N LYS A 88 1.85 -12.34 -10.75
CA LYS A 88 1.20 -13.16 -11.80
C LYS A 88 1.59 -12.75 -13.21
N LEU A 89 1.67 -11.44 -13.47
CA LEU A 89 1.79 -10.89 -14.83
C LEU A 89 3.22 -10.49 -15.23
N ARG A 90 4.11 -10.33 -14.24
CA ARG A 90 5.47 -9.85 -14.49
C ARG A 90 6.47 -10.80 -13.85
N ARG A 91 7.47 -11.16 -14.62
CA ARG A 91 8.63 -11.96 -14.21
C ARG A 91 9.90 -11.19 -14.51
N ASN A 92 10.98 -11.59 -13.86
CA ASN A 92 12.30 -11.10 -14.20
C ASN A 92 12.70 -11.59 -15.62
N PRO A 93 13.69 -10.96 -16.27
CA PRO A 93 14.17 -11.38 -17.58
C PRO A 93 14.67 -12.85 -17.62
N ASP A 94 15.14 -13.36 -16.49
CA ASP A 94 15.57 -14.76 -16.28
C ASP A 94 14.41 -15.74 -16.03
N GLY A 95 13.16 -15.28 -16.07
CA GLY A 95 11.97 -16.06 -15.79
C GLY A 95 11.64 -16.26 -14.29
N THR A 96 12.51 -15.81 -13.39
CA THR A 96 12.30 -15.97 -11.95
C THR A 96 11.08 -15.15 -11.47
N PRO A 97 10.33 -15.64 -10.45
CA PRO A 97 9.20 -14.90 -9.90
C PRO A 97 9.65 -13.58 -9.27
N ILE A 98 8.97 -12.48 -9.61
CA ILE A 98 9.14 -11.20 -8.90
C ILE A 98 8.38 -11.28 -7.59
N ALA A 99 9.07 -11.15 -6.46
CA ALA A 99 8.45 -11.16 -5.14
C ALA A 99 7.36 -10.09 -4.99
N LEU A 100 6.33 -10.40 -4.20
CA LEU A 100 5.26 -9.46 -3.89
C LEU A 100 5.70 -8.48 -2.81
N GLY A 101 5.33 -7.21 -2.98
CA GLY A 101 5.51 -6.20 -1.94
C GLY A 101 4.46 -6.34 -0.84
N ARG A 102 4.77 -5.77 0.34
CA ARG A 102 3.91 -5.78 1.53
C ARG A 102 2.46 -5.38 1.24
N GLU A 103 2.23 -4.36 0.42
CA GLU A 103 0.89 -3.86 0.10
C GLU A 103 0.07 -4.88 -0.68
N SER A 104 0.72 -5.63 -1.59
CA SER A 104 0.08 -6.70 -2.36
C SER A 104 -0.30 -7.87 -1.45
N VAL A 105 0.60 -8.25 -0.53
CA VAL A 105 0.34 -9.27 0.49
C VAL A 105 -0.79 -8.83 1.43
N LEU A 106 -0.79 -7.57 1.87
CA LEU A 106 -1.86 -7.01 2.70
C LEU A 106 -3.22 -7.06 2.00
N ALA A 107 -3.27 -6.93 0.67
CA ALA A 107 -4.52 -7.10 -0.07
C ALA A 107 -5.05 -8.55 -0.01
N TYR A 108 -4.19 -9.56 0.05
CA TYR A 108 -4.61 -10.95 0.34
C TYR A 108 -5.15 -11.08 1.76
N VAL A 109 -4.42 -10.55 2.75
CA VAL A 109 -4.86 -10.56 4.16
C VAL A 109 -6.26 -9.95 4.29
N LYS A 110 -6.49 -8.79 3.68
CA LYS A 110 -7.81 -8.12 3.72
C LYS A 110 -8.91 -8.94 3.04
N ALA A 111 -8.60 -9.57 1.90
CA ALA A 111 -9.56 -10.39 1.17
C ALA A 111 -9.96 -11.63 1.97
N ILE A 112 -8.99 -12.34 2.55
CA ILE A 112 -9.20 -13.58 3.31
C ILE A 112 -9.78 -13.28 4.70
N ALA A 113 -9.40 -12.17 5.33
CA ALA A 113 -10.08 -11.68 6.53
C ALA A 113 -11.57 -11.40 6.28
N GLY A 114 -11.94 -11.04 5.04
CA GLY A 114 -13.34 -10.95 4.62
C GLY A 114 -14.07 -12.30 4.60
N ILE A 115 -13.37 -13.40 4.31
CA ILE A 115 -13.92 -14.76 4.46
C ILE A 115 -14.11 -15.06 5.96
N TYR A 116 -13.09 -14.79 6.78
CA TYR A 116 -13.15 -14.98 8.23
C TYR A 116 -14.35 -14.24 8.85
N SER A 117 -14.56 -12.96 8.53
CA SER A 117 -15.68 -12.18 9.07
C SER A 117 -17.04 -12.81 8.73
N LYS A 118 -17.19 -13.37 7.51
CA LYS A 118 -18.40 -14.11 7.14
C LYS A 118 -18.53 -15.40 7.96
N GLN A 119 -17.47 -16.18 8.07
CA GLN A 119 -17.49 -17.42 8.87
C GLN A 119 -17.83 -17.14 10.34
N LYS A 120 -17.28 -16.06 10.91
CA LYS A 120 -17.54 -15.65 12.30
C LYS A 120 -18.99 -15.20 12.50
N ALA A 121 -19.52 -14.39 11.59
CA ALA A 121 -20.92 -13.94 11.63
C ALA A 121 -21.94 -15.08 11.46
N LEU A 122 -21.55 -16.15 10.76
CA LEU A 122 -22.33 -17.38 10.61
C LEU A 122 -22.13 -18.40 11.74
N GLY A 123 -21.25 -18.11 12.71
CA GLY A 123 -20.93 -19.05 13.79
C GLY A 123 -20.13 -20.27 13.34
N LEU A 124 -19.59 -20.28 12.11
CA LEU A 124 -18.81 -21.39 11.56
C LEU A 124 -17.36 -21.43 12.07
N ASN A 125 -16.85 -20.31 12.56
CA ASN A 125 -15.45 -20.18 12.96
C ASN A 125 -15.35 -19.69 14.42
N SER A 126 -14.87 -20.57 15.30
CA SER A 126 -14.65 -20.28 16.72
C SER A 126 -13.30 -19.61 16.99
N HIS A 127 -12.35 -19.65 16.05
CA HIS A 127 -11.00 -19.15 16.23
C HIS A 127 -10.91 -17.63 16.37
N ASP A 128 -9.73 -17.20 16.84
CA ASP A 128 -9.32 -15.81 16.91
C ASP A 128 -9.21 -15.14 15.52
N PRO A 129 -9.19 -13.79 15.46
CA PRO A 129 -9.14 -13.05 14.21
C PRO A 129 -8.03 -13.51 13.27
N ALA A 130 -8.37 -13.71 11.99
CA ALA A 130 -7.44 -14.12 10.94
C ALA A 130 -6.19 -13.22 10.80
N ARG A 131 -6.27 -11.95 11.20
CA ARG A 131 -5.11 -11.02 11.24
C ARG A 131 -4.48 -11.01 12.64
N GLY A 132 -4.05 -12.19 13.08
CA GLY A 132 -3.45 -12.43 14.38
C GLY A 132 -1.94 -12.11 14.40
N PRO A 133 -1.24 -12.55 15.46
CA PRO A 133 0.17 -12.26 15.66
C PRO A 133 1.09 -12.76 14.53
N LEU A 134 0.80 -13.92 13.94
CA LEU A 134 1.65 -14.51 12.89
C LEU A 134 1.57 -13.68 11.61
N VAL A 135 0.35 -13.36 11.15
CA VAL A 135 0.17 -12.52 9.95
C VAL A 135 0.75 -11.12 10.14
N ARG A 136 0.64 -10.54 11.34
CA ARG A 136 1.26 -9.24 11.64
C ARG A 136 2.78 -9.32 11.59
N THR A 137 3.36 -10.31 12.27
CA THR A 137 4.81 -10.53 12.30
C THR A 137 5.34 -10.75 10.89
N PHE A 138 4.64 -11.53 10.06
CA PHE A 138 4.99 -11.75 8.67
C PHE A 138 5.02 -10.44 7.85
N LEU A 139 3.97 -9.61 7.95
CA LEU A 139 3.93 -8.32 7.26
C LEU A 139 5.02 -7.34 7.73
N ASP A 140 5.36 -7.38 9.01
CA ASP A 140 6.42 -6.54 9.58
C ASP A 140 7.81 -7.00 9.11
N THR A 141 8.02 -8.31 8.97
CA THR A 141 9.25 -8.86 8.38
C THR A 141 9.43 -8.39 6.94
N LEU A 142 8.38 -8.40 6.12
CA LEU A 142 8.45 -7.89 4.74
C LEU A 142 8.85 -6.41 4.68
N GLU A 143 8.36 -5.58 5.61
CA GLU A 143 8.77 -4.16 5.68
C GLU A 143 10.23 -4.02 6.08
N LYS A 144 10.67 -4.79 7.08
CA LYS A 144 12.06 -4.80 7.55
C LYS A 144 13.02 -5.25 6.46
N GLU A 145 12.69 -6.29 5.71
CA GLU A 145 13.48 -6.78 4.57
C GLU A 145 13.60 -5.72 3.48
N LYS A 146 12.51 -5.06 3.12
CA LYS A 146 12.52 -3.95 2.17
C LYS A 146 13.45 -2.83 2.64
N VAL A 147 13.35 -2.40 3.90
CA VAL A 147 14.23 -1.38 4.49
C VAL A 147 15.69 -1.84 4.48
N LYS A 148 15.96 -3.11 4.80
CA LYS A 148 17.30 -3.70 4.77
C LYS A 148 17.89 -3.67 3.35
N SER A 149 17.13 -4.09 2.34
CA SER A 149 17.56 -4.03 0.94
C SER A 149 17.89 -2.61 0.51
N LYS A 150 17.03 -1.63 0.81
CA LYS A 150 17.29 -0.22 0.48
C LYS A 150 18.59 0.30 1.09
N ARG A 151 18.87 -0.07 2.35
CA ARG A 151 20.12 0.28 3.03
C ARG A 151 21.34 -0.39 2.39
N GLN A 152 21.21 -1.66 2.01
CA GLN A 152 22.30 -2.43 1.39
C GLN A 152 22.66 -1.90 0.00
N TYR A 153 21.66 -1.52 -0.81
CA TYR A 153 21.88 -0.99 -2.15
C TYR A 153 22.13 0.53 -2.17
N PHE A 154 22.31 1.17 -1.01
CA PHE A 154 22.48 2.62 -0.86
C PHE A 154 21.50 3.42 -1.71
N GLU A 155 20.22 3.01 -1.75
CA GLU A 155 19.23 3.78 -2.48
C GLU A 155 19.18 5.19 -1.90
N ASP A 156 19.52 6.18 -2.73
CA ASP A 156 19.53 7.58 -2.33
C ASP A 156 18.13 7.97 -1.83
N ARG A 157 18.08 8.50 -0.61
CA ARG A 157 16.85 8.98 0.03
C ARG A 157 16.29 10.22 -0.66
N GLY A 158 17.15 10.95 -1.38
CA GLY A 158 16.79 12.08 -2.23
C GLY A 158 16.15 11.66 -3.55
N LYS A 159 16.30 10.40 -3.99
CA LYS A 159 15.88 9.96 -5.32
C LYS A 159 14.38 10.17 -5.58
N ASN A 160 14.06 10.87 -6.67
CA ASN A 160 12.74 11.36 -7.07
C ASN A 160 12.07 12.30 -6.06
N THR A 161 12.85 13.01 -5.24
CA THR A 161 12.36 14.06 -4.33
C THR A 161 12.94 15.42 -4.72
N LEU A 162 12.53 16.50 -4.05
CA LEU A 162 13.16 17.82 -4.24
C LEU A 162 14.67 17.80 -3.94
N ASN A 163 15.14 16.85 -3.14
CA ASN A 163 16.55 16.67 -2.81
C ASN A 163 17.30 15.75 -3.80
N ASP A 164 16.66 15.28 -4.88
CA ASP A 164 17.30 14.43 -5.92
C ASP A 164 18.32 15.21 -6.77
N GLY A 165 18.43 16.53 -6.54
CA GLY A 165 19.12 17.44 -7.43
C GLY A 165 18.41 17.53 -8.79
N TYR A 166 18.73 18.56 -9.56
CA TYR A 166 18.24 18.67 -10.92
C TYR A 166 19.24 18.02 -11.88
N ILE A 167 18.74 17.18 -12.78
CA ILE A 167 19.57 16.61 -13.85
C ILE A 167 20.07 17.77 -14.74
N LYS A 168 21.35 17.76 -15.09
CA LYS A 168 22.00 18.78 -15.94
C LYS A 168 21.17 19.14 -17.18
N GLN A 169 20.57 18.15 -17.84
CA GLN A 169 19.72 18.34 -19.02
C GLN A 169 18.42 19.12 -18.73
N ILE A 170 17.81 18.92 -17.56
CA ILE A 170 16.62 19.69 -17.13
C ILE A 170 17.03 21.15 -16.90
N MET A 171 18.20 21.37 -16.29
CA MET A 171 18.76 22.71 -16.10
C MET A 171 19.10 23.38 -17.43
N GLU A 172 19.74 22.66 -18.36
CA GLU A 172 20.05 23.15 -19.71
C GLU A 172 18.78 23.48 -20.50
N THR A 173 17.74 22.66 -20.41
CA THR A 173 16.43 22.92 -21.03
C THR A 173 15.79 24.17 -20.43
N PHE A 174 15.84 24.32 -19.09
CA PHE A 174 15.32 25.49 -18.41
C PHE A 174 16.06 26.75 -18.92
N CYS A 175 17.39 26.74 -18.94
CA CYS A 175 18.20 27.83 -19.47
C CYS A 175 17.85 28.17 -20.93
N GLN A 176 17.68 27.18 -21.81
CA GLN A 176 17.32 27.40 -23.21
C GLN A 176 15.95 28.09 -23.36
N VAL A 177 14.95 27.68 -22.59
CA VAL A 177 13.63 28.33 -22.59
C VAL A 177 13.76 29.81 -22.20
N PHE A 178 14.62 30.14 -21.23
CA PHE A 178 14.85 31.53 -20.83
C PHE A 178 15.76 32.32 -21.78
N SER A 179 16.67 31.67 -22.53
CA SER A 179 17.50 32.33 -23.55
C SER A 179 16.74 32.72 -24.82
N VAL A 180 15.60 32.07 -25.11
CA VAL A 180 14.75 32.37 -26.28
C VAL A 180 13.74 33.50 -26.00
N TYR A 181 13.66 34.00 -24.76
CA TYR A 181 12.78 35.12 -24.44
C TYR A 181 13.28 36.43 -25.05
N ASP A 182 12.46 37.03 -25.91
CA ASP A 182 12.66 38.35 -26.50
C ASP A 182 12.70 39.43 -25.40
N PRO A 183 13.77 40.25 -25.31
CA PRO A 183 13.88 41.35 -24.36
C PRO A 183 12.72 42.34 -24.42
N ALA A 184 12.01 42.43 -25.55
CA ALA A 184 10.87 43.34 -25.73
C ALA A 184 9.62 42.98 -24.90
N LEU A 185 9.54 41.75 -24.35
CA LEU A 185 8.42 41.28 -23.50
C LEU A 185 8.71 41.37 -21.99
N LEU A 186 9.83 42.01 -21.59
CA LEU A 186 10.20 42.23 -20.19
C LEU A 186 9.35 43.35 -19.55
N ASN A 187 8.23 42.98 -18.93
CA ASN A 187 7.59 43.83 -17.93
C ASN A 187 8.31 43.68 -16.57
N LYS A 188 8.29 44.70 -15.71
CA LYS A 188 8.97 44.75 -14.38
C LYS A 188 8.77 43.50 -13.52
N ASN A 189 7.65 42.80 -13.66
CA ASN A 189 7.35 41.56 -12.93
C ASN A 189 8.11 40.31 -13.46
N ASN A 190 8.57 40.33 -14.71
CA ASN A 190 9.34 39.23 -15.33
C ASN A 190 10.85 39.37 -15.06
N SER A 191 11.38 40.60 -14.92
CA SER A 191 12.78 40.83 -14.54
C SER A 191 13.11 40.21 -13.17
N VAL A 192 12.19 40.30 -12.20
CA VAL A 192 12.38 39.72 -10.86
C VAL A 192 12.47 38.19 -10.92
N ARG A 193 11.71 37.54 -11.82
CA ARG A 193 11.72 36.08 -11.99
C ARG A 193 12.99 35.58 -12.66
N ILE A 194 13.51 36.30 -13.64
CA ILE A 194 14.78 35.96 -14.32
C ILE A 194 15.96 36.13 -13.35
N VAL A 195 16.00 37.21 -12.57
CA VAL A 195 17.02 37.41 -11.52
C VAL A 195 16.96 36.32 -10.47
N PHE A 196 15.75 35.86 -10.07
CA PHE A 196 15.60 34.77 -9.10
C PHE A 196 16.11 33.42 -9.63
N VAL A 197 15.80 33.11 -10.90
CA VAL A 197 16.26 31.86 -11.56
C VAL A 197 17.78 31.88 -11.78
N PHE A 198 18.35 33.01 -12.21
CA PHE A 198 19.80 33.17 -12.33
C PHE A 198 20.51 33.13 -10.98
N SER A 199 19.92 33.72 -9.93
CA SER A 199 20.45 33.63 -8.56
C SER A 199 20.51 32.18 -8.07
N LEU A 200 19.45 31.40 -8.31
CA LEU A 200 19.42 29.97 -7.97
C LEU A 200 20.46 29.16 -8.76
N TYR A 201 20.68 29.50 -10.04
CA TYR A 201 21.73 28.86 -10.86
C TYR A 201 23.14 29.23 -10.38
N PHE A 202 23.36 30.48 -9.98
CA PHE A 202 24.66 30.98 -9.52
C PHE A 202 25.03 30.45 -8.12
N ASP A 203 24.06 30.43 -7.20
CA ASP A 203 24.24 29.90 -5.83
C ASP A 203 24.55 28.40 -5.83
N HIS A 204 24.00 27.63 -6.78
CA HIS A 204 24.19 26.17 -6.79
C HIS A 204 25.40 25.72 -7.64
N TYR A 205 25.73 26.42 -8.72
CA TYR A 205 26.75 25.98 -9.67
C TYR A 205 28.10 26.68 -9.51
N ILE A 206 28.11 27.99 -9.21
CA ILE A 206 29.33 28.79 -9.14
C ILE A 206 29.90 28.81 -7.71
N VAL A 207 29.05 28.99 -6.69
CA VAL A 207 29.50 28.95 -5.29
C VAL A 207 30.06 27.57 -4.91
N GLY A 208 29.49 26.48 -5.42
CA GLY A 208 30.02 25.13 -5.23
C GLY A 208 31.40 24.87 -5.87
N GLN A 209 31.73 25.58 -6.96
CA GLN A 209 33.03 25.51 -7.63
C GLN A 209 34.08 26.43 -6.98
N ILE A 210 33.66 27.63 -6.53
CA ILE A 210 34.54 28.62 -5.90
C ILE A 210 34.95 28.21 -4.47
N ILE A 211 34.03 27.64 -3.67
CA ILE A 211 34.35 27.15 -2.31
C ILE A 211 35.44 26.05 -2.35
N ASN A 212 35.51 25.28 -3.42
CA ASN A 212 36.50 24.22 -3.58
C ASN A 212 37.90 24.72 -3.99
N THR A 213 38.06 25.98 -4.39
CA THR A 213 39.32 26.43 -5.01
C THR A 213 39.98 27.62 -4.33
N ASN A 214 39.27 28.62 -3.79
CA ASN A 214 39.92 29.73 -3.07
C ASN A 214 38.96 30.46 -2.12
N GLY A 215 39.47 30.84 -0.95
CA GLY A 215 38.71 31.32 0.20
C GLY A 215 37.67 32.44 -0.04
N ARG A 216 36.65 32.38 0.83
CA ARG A 216 35.52 33.29 1.08
C ARG A 216 35.51 34.62 0.29
N PHE A 217 34.75 34.64 -0.80
CA PHE A 217 34.01 35.83 -1.22
C PHE A 217 32.55 35.71 -0.76
N SER A 218 31.97 36.79 -0.23
CA SER A 218 30.54 36.78 0.10
C SER A 218 29.73 36.83 -1.19
N THR A 219 28.70 36.00 -1.28
CA THR A 219 27.74 35.95 -2.41
C THR A 219 27.23 37.33 -2.81
N PHE A 220 27.14 38.24 -1.85
CA PHE A 220 26.71 39.62 -2.04
C PHE A 220 27.64 40.47 -2.92
N GLN A 221 28.96 40.34 -2.77
CA GLN A 221 29.93 41.17 -3.51
C GLN A 221 30.02 40.80 -5.01
N ILE A 222 29.84 39.52 -5.34
CA ILE A 222 29.90 39.04 -6.72
C ILE A 222 28.65 39.43 -7.49
N VAL A 223 27.47 39.28 -6.87
CA VAL A 223 26.18 39.68 -7.47
C VAL A 223 26.14 41.19 -7.70
N GLN A 224 26.67 41.99 -6.78
CA GLN A 224 26.72 43.45 -6.92
C GLN A 224 27.64 43.90 -8.06
N THR A 225 28.73 43.19 -8.32
CA THR A 225 29.66 43.52 -9.42
C THR A 225 29.06 43.16 -10.78
N PHE A 226 28.29 42.09 -10.87
CA PHE A 226 27.61 41.67 -12.11
C PHE A 226 26.41 42.55 -12.47
N ILE A 227 25.64 43.00 -11.49
CA ILE A 227 24.51 43.92 -11.71
C ILE A 227 25.01 45.28 -12.25
N ILE A 228 26.18 45.74 -11.80
CA ILE A 228 26.80 46.99 -12.28
C ILE A 228 27.33 46.88 -13.72
N LEU A 229 27.65 45.67 -14.19
CA LEU A 229 28.25 45.44 -15.51
C LEU A 229 27.22 45.15 -16.62
N TYR A 230 25.98 44.80 -16.28
CA TYR A 230 24.99 44.30 -17.26
C TYR A 230 23.59 44.97 -17.18
N LEU A 231 23.45 46.03 -16.38
CA LEU A 231 22.35 47.00 -16.45
C LEU A 231 22.90 48.37 -16.86
#